data_AF-A0A521S014-F1
#
_entry.id   AF-A0A521S014-F1
#
_cell.length_a   1.000
_cell.length_b   1.000
_cell.length_c   1.000
_cell.angle_alpha   90.00
_cell.angle_beta   90.00
_cell.angle_gamma   90.00
#
_symmetry.space_group_name_H-M   'P 1'
#
loop_
_entity.id
_entity.type
_entity.pdbx_description
1 polymer ?
#
loop_
_entity_poly.entity_id
_entity_poly.type
_entity_poly.pdbx_seq_one_letter_code
_entity_poly.pdbx_strand_id
1 'polypeptide(L)'
;MHRRTVSSHRARPGHQPSKCPPSQPRLTSTMSIRALLRRFRQQPRGQSFVEFALILPIFLVILSAAVDLGRIAYARVTIANVAREASFQAAQTPTAYQAGQPCTPGNEDANKVICRAILESTGSVITVAPADVIRTCDPDCSNTMGNTVTVAVTGRFNLLTPVMSVFFGGTTITFSSTSTNQISAMPPLGGEVDPTDPPPANPTTTPNLVGVTEDLVPALLAAANLVEGTRTEEYDDVVPEGSIISQSPAAGSIVDTGTAVDYVVSKGPDPSMNCSAVSAGFTYTKTPPSNKSPVTVTVTDTTTYNPACPTVWVWTWGDGLTTTGQVQSPHVYYNYGPGNQTFILSLTVTSGTFTSTTGGYAILVKP
;
A
#
# COMPACT_ATOMS: atom_id res chain seq x y z
N MET A 1 7.26 54.88 49.16
CA MET A 1 7.12 56.15 48.40
C MET A 1 8.47 56.87 48.48
N HIS A 2 9.42 56.60 47.57
CA HIS A 2 9.77 57.41 46.37
C HIS A 2 9.83 58.93 46.66
N ARG A 3 10.91 59.69 46.40
CA ARG A 3 12.17 59.46 45.69
C ARG A 3 13.14 60.63 45.94
N ARG A 4 14.41 60.29 46.24
CA ARG A 4 15.71 60.82 45.74
C ARG A 4 16.03 62.34 45.68
N THR A 5 17.07 62.65 46.47
CA THR A 5 18.26 63.54 46.31
C THR A 5 18.87 63.54 44.88
N VAL A 6 19.64 64.51 44.37
CA VAL A 6 21.00 65.08 44.72
C VAL A 6 21.24 66.30 43.78
N SER A 7 21.62 67.51 44.25
CA SER A 7 22.98 68.15 44.29
C SER A 7 23.79 68.15 42.96
N SER A 8 24.61 69.13 42.57
CA SER A 8 25.03 70.45 43.08
C SER A 8 25.86 71.18 41.98
N HIS A 9 25.93 72.51 42.08
CA HIS A 9 27.03 73.47 41.76
C HIS A 9 28.04 73.19 40.62
N ARG A 10 28.58 74.13 39.81
CA ARG A 10 28.89 75.58 39.98
C ARG A 10 29.26 76.17 38.60
N ALA A 11 28.98 77.46 38.40
CA ALA A 11 29.31 78.25 37.21
C ALA A 11 30.74 78.83 37.19
N ARG A 12 31.27 79.18 36.00
CA ARG A 12 32.12 80.37 35.74
C ARG A 12 32.14 80.75 34.23
N PRO A 13 32.48 82.01 33.87
CA PRO A 13 31.83 82.72 32.76
C PRO A 13 32.75 83.12 31.59
N GLY A 14 32.12 83.31 30.42
CA GLY A 14 32.23 84.51 29.58
C GLY A 14 33.52 84.81 28.81
N HIS A 15 33.50 84.60 27.49
CA HIS A 15 33.94 85.62 26.53
C HIS A 15 33.33 85.40 25.13
N GLN A 16 32.66 86.43 24.63
CA GLN A 16 32.21 86.63 23.25
C GLN A 16 32.93 87.90 22.75
N PRO A 17 33.16 88.10 21.43
CA PRO A 17 32.11 88.79 20.68
C PRO A 17 31.99 88.48 19.17
N SER A 18 30.74 88.55 18.70
CA SER A 18 30.22 89.10 17.43
C SER A 18 30.86 88.78 16.07
N LYS A 19 30.06 88.23 15.14
CA LYS A 19 29.40 88.97 14.03
C LYS A 19 28.36 88.09 13.28
N CYS A 20 27.22 88.73 12.95
CA CYS A 20 25.98 88.28 12.27
C CYS A 20 26.16 87.98 10.74
N PRO A 21 25.10 87.65 9.95
CA PRO A 21 23.87 86.83 10.13
C PRO A 21 23.68 85.80 8.95
N PRO A 22 22.54 85.07 8.81
CA PRO A 22 22.42 83.94 7.89
C PRO A 22 21.82 84.31 6.51
N SER A 23 22.17 83.53 5.48
CA SER A 23 21.40 83.45 4.23
C SER A 23 21.49 82.03 3.62
N GLN A 24 20.34 81.39 3.47
CA GLN A 24 20.10 80.35 2.44
C GLN A 24 19.85 81.09 1.09
N PRO A 25 19.91 80.46 -0.12
CA PRO A 25 19.59 79.06 -0.43
C PRO A 25 20.38 78.35 -1.58
N ARG A 26 20.11 77.03 -1.68
CA ARG A 26 20.01 76.15 -2.88
C ARG A 26 21.18 75.91 -3.86
N LEU A 27 21.51 74.60 -3.94
CA LEU A 27 21.64 73.73 -5.14
C LEU A 27 22.49 74.22 -6.33
N THR A 28 23.52 73.46 -6.70
CA THR A 28 23.51 72.52 -7.85
C THR A 28 24.91 71.99 -8.17
N SER A 29 24.97 70.69 -8.52
CA SER A 29 25.81 70.01 -9.52
C SER A 29 27.33 70.24 -9.49
N THR A 30 28.21 69.24 -9.58
CA THR A 30 28.25 68.26 -10.65
C THR A 30 29.04 67.02 -10.20
N MET A 31 28.36 65.91 -9.91
CA MET A 31 29.02 64.60 -10.00
C MET A 31 29.16 64.25 -11.48
N SER A 32 30.42 64.15 -11.92
CA SER A 32 30.80 63.84 -13.30
C SER A 32 30.13 62.57 -13.82
N ILE A 33 29.38 62.74 -14.92
CA ILE A 33 28.71 61.67 -15.70
C ILE A 33 29.68 60.56 -16.13
N ARG A 34 30.99 60.83 -16.24
CA ARG A 34 32.01 59.82 -16.57
C ARG A 34 32.24 58.79 -15.45
N ALA A 35 32.03 59.15 -14.18
CA ALA A 35 32.13 58.21 -13.06
C ALA A 35 30.87 57.34 -12.93
N LEU A 36 29.70 57.88 -13.29
CA LEU A 36 28.44 57.14 -13.32
C LEU A 36 28.42 56.10 -14.46
N LEU A 37 28.93 56.46 -15.64
CA LEU A 37 28.95 55.59 -16.82
C LEU A 37 29.96 54.43 -16.74
N ARG A 38 31.03 54.54 -15.94
CA ARG A 38 31.96 53.41 -15.71
C ARG A 38 31.36 52.32 -14.80
N ARG A 39 30.36 52.65 -13.98
CA ARG A 39 29.67 51.67 -13.12
C ARG A 39 28.61 50.83 -13.85
N PHE A 40 28.20 51.26 -15.05
CA PHE A 40 27.25 50.52 -15.90
C PHE A 40 27.91 49.54 -16.88
N ARG A 41 29.24 49.54 -17.00
CA ARG A 41 29.97 48.70 -17.97
C ARG A 41 30.44 47.35 -17.40
N GLN A 42 30.12 47.03 -16.14
CA GLN A 42 30.47 45.76 -15.50
C GLN A 42 29.34 45.18 -14.64
N GLN A 43 28.09 45.22 -15.12
CA GLN A 43 27.06 44.36 -14.56
C GLN A 43 26.82 43.17 -15.49
N PRO A 44 27.08 41.92 -15.05
CA PRO A 44 26.88 40.72 -15.84
C PRO A 44 25.38 40.44 -15.97
N ARG A 45 24.67 41.21 -16.78
CA ARG A 45 23.23 41.05 -17.03
C ARG A 45 22.90 40.04 -18.12
N GLY A 46 23.90 39.39 -18.71
CA GLY A 46 23.74 38.31 -19.69
C GLY A 46 24.10 36.92 -19.20
N GLN A 47 24.75 36.79 -18.02
CA GLN A 47 25.30 35.51 -17.58
C GLN A 47 24.20 34.49 -17.23
N SER A 48 23.12 34.91 -16.57
CA SER A 48 21.99 34.03 -16.26
C SER A 48 21.26 33.52 -17.51
N PHE A 49 21.24 34.30 -18.59
CA PHE A 49 20.66 33.88 -19.86
C PHE A 49 21.53 32.82 -20.56
N VAL A 50 22.85 32.93 -20.43
CA VAL A 50 23.81 31.94 -20.96
C VAL A 50 23.77 30.65 -20.14
N GLU A 51 23.70 30.74 -18.81
CA GLU A 51 23.53 29.56 -17.95
C GLU A 51 22.21 28.84 -18.23
N PHE A 52 21.11 29.59 -18.42
CA PHE A 52 19.83 29.01 -18.83
C PHE A 52 19.90 28.35 -20.21
N ALA A 53 20.56 28.98 -21.19
CA ALA A 53 20.73 28.42 -22.53
C ALA A 53 21.57 27.13 -22.55
N LEU A 54 22.50 26.95 -21.60
CA LEU A 54 23.30 25.73 -21.47
C LEU A 54 22.56 24.60 -20.73
N ILE A 55 21.69 24.93 -19.79
CA ILE A 55 20.92 23.95 -19.01
C ILE A 55 19.66 23.50 -19.75
N LEU A 56 19.04 24.40 -20.54
CA LEU A 56 17.79 24.14 -21.25
C LEU A 56 17.82 22.86 -22.11
N PRO A 57 18.86 22.57 -22.91
CA PRO A 57 18.92 21.33 -23.69
C PRO A 57 18.94 20.07 -22.81
N ILE A 58 19.69 20.09 -21.71
CA ILE A 58 19.78 18.96 -20.78
C ILE A 58 18.44 18.76 -20.06
N PHE A 59 17.82 19.84 -19.61
CA PHE A 59 16.50 19.82 -18.99
C PHE A 59 15.43 19.27 -19.95
N LEU A 60 15.44 19.69 -21.21
CA LEU A 60 14.52 19.17 -22.24
C LEU A 60 14.75 17.68 -22.52
N VAL A 61 15.99 17.20 -22.51
CA VAL A 61 16.29 15.76 -22.64
C VAL A 61 15.73 14.96 -21.46
N ILE A 62 15.92 15.44 -20.22
CA ILE A 62 15.40 14.78 -19.02
C ILE A 62 13.87 14.75 -19.04
N LEU A 63 13.23 15.87 -19.39
CA LEU A 63 11.77 15.95 -19.47
C LEU A 63 11.22 15.05 -20.58
N SER A 64 11.89 15.00 -21.73
CA SER A 64 11.57 14.10 -22.84
C SER A 64 11.65 12.64 -22.42
N ALA A 65 12.72 12.26 -21.73
CA ALA A 65 12.90 10.90 -21.21
C ALA A 65 11.81 10.53 -20.19
N ALA A 66 11.41 11.47 -19.31
CA ALA A 66 10.33 11.26 -18.35
C ALA A 66 8.97 11.04 -19.05
N VAL A 67 8.67 11.83 -20.09
CA VAL A 67 7.44 11.66 -20.89
C VAL A 67 7.43 10.32 -21.62
N ASP A 68 8.51 9.94 -22.30
CA ASP A 68 8.58 8.65 -22.98
C ASP A 68 8.54 7.47 -22.00
N LEU A 69 9.15 7.58 -20.81
CA LEU A 69 9.06 6.56 -19.76
C LEU A 69 7.61 6.36 -19.28
N GLY A 70 6.88 7.46 -19.05
CA GLY A 70 5.46 7.40 -18.69
C GLY A 70 4.62 6.73 -19.77
N ARG A 71 4.86 7.06 -21.04
CA ARG A 71 4.17 6.43 -22.17
C ARG A 71 4.52 4.96 -22.33
N ILE A 72 5.77 4.56 -22.07
CA ILE A 72 6.20 3.16 -22.06
C ILE A 72 5.49 2.36 -20.97
N ALA A 73 5.38 2.91 -19.75
CA ALA A 73 4.63 2.25 -18.67
C ALA A 73 3.15 2.06 -19.04
N TYR A 74 2.53 3.08 -19.63
CA TYR A 74 1.16 2.98 -20.14
C TYR A 74 1.02 1.94 -21.28
N ALA A 75 1.99 1.87 -22.19
CA ALA A 75 2.03 0.87 -23.26
C ALA A 75 2.08 -0.57 -22.72
N ARG A 76 2.84 -0.82 -21.63
CA ARG A 76 2.90 -2.13 -20.97
C ARG A 76 1.58 -2.56 -20.36
N VAL A 77 0.85 -1.64 -19.74
CA VAL A 77 -0.49 -1.93 -19.19
C VAL A 77 -1.47 -2.20 -20.33
N THR A 78 -1.42 -1.37 -21.39
CA THR A 78 -2.31 -1.55 -22.55
C THR A 78 -2.12 -2.92 -23.20
N ILE A 79 -0.87 -3.34 -23.50
CA ILE A 79 -0.65 -4.63 -24.17
C ILE A 79 -1.08 -5.82 -23.31
N ALA A 80 -0.99 -5.71 -21.98
CA ALA A 80 -1.49 -6.73 -21.06
C ALA A 80 -3.02 -6.82 -21.07
N ASN A 81 -3.71 -5.68 -21.09
CA ASN A 81 -5.17 -5.63 -21.23
C ASN A 81 -5.61 -6.19 -22.58
N VAL A 82 -4.93 -5.84 -23.67
CA VAL A 82 -5.18 -6.37 -25.02
C VAL A 82 -5.09 -7.90 -25.02
N ALA A 83 -4.03 -8.48 -24.45
CA ALA A 83 -3.89 -9.94 -24.39
C ALA A 83 -4.99 -10.59 -23.55
N ARG A 84 -5.37 -9.98 -22.42
CA ARG A 84 -6.42 -10.47 -21.53
C ARG A 84 -7.81 -10.45 -22.18
N GLU A 85 -8.13 -9.37 -22.88
CA GLU A 85 -9.42 -9.24 -23.54
C GLU A 85 -9.50 -10.14 -24.79
N ALA A 86 -8.40 -10.28 -25.53
CA ALA A 86 -8.33 -11.20 -26.65
C ALA A 86 -8.43 -12.67 -26.22
N SER A 87 -7.78 -13.06 -25.10
CA SER A 87 -7.90 -14.41 -24.55
C SER A 87 -9.31 -14.68 -24.00
N PHE A 88 -9.98 -13.66 -23.46
CA PHE A 88 -11.40 -13.75 -23.06
C PHE A 88 -12.33 -13.95 -24.27
N GLN A 89 -12.14 -13.20 -25.35
CA GLN A 89 -12.88 -13.40 -26.58
C GLN A 89 -12.61 -14.78 -27.21
N ALA A 90 -11.35 -15.25 -27.13
CA ALA A 90 -10.96 -16.56 -27.62
C ALA A 90 -11.54 -17.70 -26.78
N ALA A 91 -11.81 -17.48 -25.49
CA ALA A 91 -12.48 -18.44 -24.64
C ALA A 91 -13.96 -18.66 -25.01
N GLN A 92 -14.64 -17.61 -25.50
CA GLN A 92 -16.04 -17.71 -25.94
C GLN A 92 -16.17 -18.23 -27.37
N THR A 93 -15.29 -17.78 -28.26
CA THR A 93 -15.34 -18.09 -29.69
C THR A 93 -13.97 -18.57 -30.17
N PRO A 94 -13.49 -19.76 -29.73
CA PRO A 94 -12.16 -20.23 -30.07
C PRO A 94 -12.01 -20.45 -31.58
N THR A 95 -13.05 -20.81 -32.31
CA THR A 95 -12.96 -21.03 -33.76
C THR A 95 -12.93 -19.74 -34.59
N ALA A 96 -13.31 -18.58 -34.02
CA ALA A 96 -13.35 -17.28 -34.70
C ALA A 96 -11.97 -16.59 -34.74
N TYR A 97 -10.99 -17.29 -35.32
CA TYR A 97 -9.62 -16.81 -35.50
C TYR A 97 -8.99 -17.40 -36.77
N GLN A 98 -8.49 -16.52 -37.64
CA GLN A 98 -7.68 -16.84 -38.82
C GLN A 98 -6.37 -16.05 -38.74
N ALA A 99 -5.25 -16.76 -38.60
CA ALA A 99 -3.95 -16.13 -38.38
C ALA A 99 -3.61 -15.10 -39.47
N GLY A 100 -3.23 -13.89 -39.06
CA GLY A 100 -2.78 -12.82 -39.94
C GLY A 100 -3.87 -12.11 -40.76
N GLN A 101 -5.14 -12.54 -40.67
CA GLN A 101 -6.23 -11.86 -41.37
C GLN A 101 -6.71 -10.64 -40.58
N PRO A 102 -6.90 -9.48 -41.23
CA PRO A 102 -7.33 -8.27 -40.54
C PRO A 102 -8.80 -8.35 -40.13
N CYS A 103 -9.13 -7.64 -39.05
CA CYS A 103 -10.50 -7.31 -38.72
C CYS A 103 -11.00 -6.25 -39.70
N THR A 104 -11.92 -6.62 -40.60
CA THR A 104 -12.52 -5.71 -41.58
C THR A 104 -14.03 -5.93 -41.63
N PRO A 105 -14.82 -4.89 -41.97
CA PRO A 105 -16.26 -5.03 -42.14
C PRO A 105 -16.57 -6.17 -43.13
N GLY A 106 -17.31 -7.18 -42.67
CA GLY A 106 -17.64 -8.40 -43.43
C GLY A 106 -16.82 -9.65 -43.08
N ASN A 107 -15.72 -9.53 -42.35
CA ASN A 107 -14.92 -10.66 -41.82
C ASN A 107 -14.81 -10.67 -40.29
N GLU A 108 -15.59 -9.81 -39.62
CA GLU A 108 -15.51 -9.59 -38.17
C GLU A 108 -15.90 -10.86 -37.40
N ASP A 109 -16.88 -11.61 -37.91
CA ASP A 109 -17.34 -12.85 -37.27
C ASP A 109 -16.31 -13.99 -37.33
N ALA A 110 -15.47 -14.04 -38.36
CA ALA A 110 -14.44 -15.08 -38.48
C ALA A 110 -13.15 -14.75 -37.73
N ASN A 111 -12.97 -13.49 -37.29
CA ASN A 111 -11.75 -13.00 -36.65
C ASN A 111 -12.02 -12.22 -35.35
N LYS A 112 -13.05 -12.59 -34.59
CA LYS A 112 -13.45 -11.91 -33.34
C LYS A 112 -12.30 -11.73 -32.36
N VAL A 113 -11.41 -12.71 -32.24
CA VAL A 113 -10.22 -12.64 -31.35
C VAL A 113 -9.29 -11.49 -31.77
N ILE A 114 -8.99 -11.38 -33.06
CA ILE A 114 -8.11 -10.33 -33.61
C ILE A 114 -8.82 -8.97 -33.55
N CYS A 115 -10.12 -8.93 -33.89
CA CYS A 115 -10.95 -7.73 -33.78
C CYS A 115 -10.93 -7.15 -32.38
N ARG A 116 -11.09 -8.00 -31.36
CA ARG A 116 -11.12 -7.55 -29.97
C ARG A 116 -9.75 -7.04 -29.50
N ALA A 117 -8.67 -7.72 -29.89
CA ALA A 117 -7.32 -7.26 -29.60
C ALA A 117 -7.03 -5.88 -30.22
N ILE A 118 -7.41 -5.67 -31.48
CA ILE A 118 -7.22 -4.39 -32.18
C ILE A 118 -8.09 -3.29 -31.57
N LEU A 119 -9.35 -3.59 -31.26
CA LEU A 119 -10.28 -2.65 -30.62
C LEU A 119 -9.72 -2.13 -29.30
N GLU A 120 -9.21 -3.02 -28.44
CA GLU A 120 -8.63 -2.64 -27.14
C GLU A 120 -7.36 -1.77 -27.29
N SER A 121 -6.59 -1.98 -28.38
CA SER A 121 -5.43 -1.12 -28.67
C SER A 121 -5.80 0.23 -29.34
N THR A 122 -7.04 0.37 -29.84
CA THR A 122 -7.45 1.54 -30.63
C THR A 122 -7.49 2.80 -29.77
N GLY A 123 -6.83 3.87 -30.22
CA GLY A 123 -6.73 5.13 -29.47
C GLY A 123 -5.65 5.13 -28.39
N SER A 124 -4.91 4.03 -28.21
CA SER A 124 -3.74 3.98 -27.33
C SER A 124 -2.45 4.43 -28.05
N VAL A 125 -1.34 4.45 -27.30
CA VAL A 125 0.02 4.75 -27.79
C VAL A 125 0.69 3.57 -28.49
N ILE A 126 0.05 2.40 -28.49
CA ILE A 126 0.57 1.15 -29.06
C ILE A 126 -0.27 0.72 -30.27
N THR A 127 0.38 0.20 -31.30
CA THR A 127 -0.28 -0.36 -32.49
C THR A 127 -0.09 -1.86 -32.55
N VAL A 128 -1.18 -2.62 -32.66
CA VAL A 128 -1.16 -4.08 -32.82
C VAL A 128 -1.54 -4.42 -34.26
N ALA A 129 -0.69 -5.17 -34.96
CA ALA A 129 -1.05 -5.67 -36.29
C ALA A 129 -1.77 -7.02 -36.19
N PRO A 130 -2.63 -7.38 -37.16
CA PRO A 130 -3.32 -8.67 -37.16
C PRO A 130 -2.39 -9.89 -37.09
N ALA A 131 -1.21 -9.80 -37.71
CA ALA A 131 -0.20 -10.87 -37.69
C ALA A 131 0.50 -11.04 -36.34
N ASP A 132 0.40 -10.04 -35.45
CA ASP A 132 1.06 -10.03 -34.15
C ASP A 132 0.14 -10.56 -33.02
N VAL A 133 -1.08 -10.98 -33.36
CA VAL A 133 -2.02 -11.66 -32.46
C VAL A 133 -1.92 -13.15 -32.75
N ILE A 134 -1.31 -13.91 -31.84
CA ILE A 134 -1.09 -15.34 -31.98
C ILE A 134 -1.95 -16.08 -30.96
N ARG A 135 -2.80 -16.97 -31.45
CA ARG A 135 -3.61 -17.86 -30.62
C ARG A 135 -3.07 -19.28 -30.64
N THR A 136 -2.88 -19.87 -29.48
CA THR A 136 -2.60 -21.30 -29.27
C THR A 136 -3.65 -21.93 -28.35
N CYS A 137 -3.90 -23.23 -28.49
CA CYS A 137 -4.80 -23.97 -27.60
C CYS A 137 -4.12 -25.27 -27.14
N ASP A 138 -4.60 -25.80 -26.03
CA ASP A 138 -4.19 -27.09 -25.48
C ASP A 138 -5.43 -27.83 -24.95
N PRO A 139 -5.73 -29.05 -25.45
CA PRO A 139 -5.07 -29.77 -26.55
C PRO A 139 -5.43 -29.23 -27.94
N ASP A 140 -6.63 -28.67 -28.12
CA ASP A 140 -7.09 -28.10 -29.38
C ASP A 140 -8.06 -26.94 -29.14
N CYS A 141 -8.44 -26.27 -30.23
CA CYS A 141 -9.34 -25.12 -30.20
C CYS A 141 -10.81 -25.50 -30.47
N SER A 142 -11.19 -26.76 -30.21
CA SER A 142 -12.59 -27.17 -30.23
C SER A 142 -13.35 -26.50 -29.08
N ASN A 143 -14.68 -26.39 -29.23
CA ASN A 143 -15.57 -25.87 -28.20
C ASN A 143 -15.78 -26.89 -27.06
N THR A 144 -14.70 -27.43 -26.51
CA THR A 144 -14.72 -28.43 -25.44
C THR A 144 -14.39 -27.77 -24.11
N MET A 145 -15.24 -27.97 -23.11
CA MET A 145 -14.99 -27.44 -21.76
C MET A 145 -13.70 -28.04 -21.18
N GLY A 146 -12.90 -27.20 -20.53
CA GLY A 146 -11.62 -27.59 -19.93
C GLY A 146 -10.41 -27.42 -20.84
N ASN A 147 -10.59 -27.28 -22.16
CA ASN A 147 -9.50 -26.87 -23.05
C ASN A 147 -9.07 -25.45 -22.72
N THR A 148 -7.76 -25.18 -22.82
CA THR A 148 -7.22 -23.84 -22.59
C THR A 148 -6.90 -23.14 -23.90
N VAL A 149 -7.13 -21.84 -23.93
CA VAL A 149 -6.75 -20.97 -25.04
C VAL A 149 -5.82 -19.88 -24.54
N THR A 150 -4.68 -19.76 -25.20
CA THR A 150 -3.65 -18.78 -24.91
C THR A 150 -3.54 -17.82 -26.07
N VAL A 151 -3.58 -16.53 -25.79
CA VAL A 151 -3.40 -15.47 -26.79
C VAL A 151 -2.17 -14.65 -26.41
N ALA A 152 -1.20 -14.64 -27.31
CA ALA A 152 -0.01 -13.80 -27.26
C ALA A 152 -0.19 -12.63 -28.22
N VAL A 153 0.04 -11.41 -27.75
CA VAL A 153 -0.09 -10.19 -28.54
C VAL A 153 1.19 -9.40 -28.49
N THR A 154 1.69 -9.00 -29.67
CA THR A 154 2.81 -8.08 -29.79
C THR A 154 2.33 -6.73 -30.32
N GLY A 155 2.65 -5.67 -29.59
CA GLY A 155 2.34 -4.29 -29.98
C GLY A 155 3.61 -3.48 -30.22
N ARG A 156 3.54 -2.53 -31.15
CA ARG A 156 4.62 -1.58 -31.47
C ARG A 156 4.31 -0.22 -30.86
N PHE A 157 5.25 0.30 -30.09
CA PHE A 157 5.18 1.63 -29.48
C PHE A 157 6.22 2.54 -30.12
N ASN A 158 5.80 3.75 -30.52
CA ASN A 158 6.69 4.75 -31.10
C ASN A 158 7.04 5.82 -30.06
N LEU A 159 8.34 5.99 -29.82
CA LEU A 159 8.89 7.06 -28.97
C LEU A 159 8.51 8.42 -29.55
N LEU A 160 8.11 9.35 -28.68
CA LEU A 160 7.79 10.72 -29.09
C LEU A 160 9.08 11.49 -29.38
N THR A 161 10.15 11.20 -28.63
CA THR A 161 11.40 11.93 -28.73
C THR A 161 12.52 11.09 -29.35
N PRO A 162 13.22 11.60 -30.39
CA PRO A 162 14.30 10.87 -31.06
C PRO A 162 15.59 10.82 -30.21
N VAL A 163 15.64 11.48 -29.05
CA VAL A 163 16.79 11.43 -28.15
C VAL A 163 16.98 10.03 -27.60
N MET A 164 15.87 9.35 -27.27
CA MET A 164 15.92 7.99 -26.73
C MET A 164 16.18 6.94 -27.81
N SER A 165 15.90 7.22 -29.10
CA SER A 165 16.10 6.21 -30.17
C SER A 165 17.55 5.82 -30.40
N VAL A 166 18.51 6.69 -30.03
CA VAL A 166 19.95 6.37 -30.07
C VAL A 166 20.31 5.29 -29.05
N PHE A 167 19.63 5.25 -27.91
CA PHE A 167 19.88 4.27 -26.85
C PHE A 167 19.18 2.92 -27.11
N PHE A 168 18.04 2.94 -27.81
CA PHE A 168 17.24 1.73 -28.08
C PHE A 168 17.42 1.17 -29.50
N GLY A 169 18.33 1.72 -30.30
CA GLY A 169 18.60 1.24 -31.66
C GLY A 169 17.48 1.50 -32.67
N GLY A 170 16.52 2.38 -32.34
CA GLY A 170 15.36 2.69 -33.17
C GLY A 170 14.30 3.50 -32.42
N THR A 171 13.32 4.05 -33.14
CA THR A 171 12.20 4.82 -32.57
C THR A 171 11.02 3.93 -32.15
N THR A 172 11.01 2.67 -32.59
CA THR A 172 9.94 1.71 -32.32
C THR A 172 10.41 0.63 -31.35
N ILE A 173 9.65 0.44 -30.27
CA ILE A 173 9.86 -0.61 -29.26
C ILE A 173 8.69 -1.58 -29.36
N THR A 174 8.97 -2.88 -29.32
CA THR A 174 7.95 -3.92 -29.29
C THR A 174 7.70 -4.40 -27.87
N PHE A 175 6.44 -4.50 -27.48
CA PHE A 175 6.02 -5.14 -26.23
C PHE A 175 5.18 -6.36 -26.55
N SER A 176 5.45 -7.48 -25.87
CA SER A 176 4.65 -8.70 -25.97
C SER A 176 3.99 -9.01 -24.64
N SER A 177 2.74 -9.44 -24.66
CA SER A 177 2.03 -9.98 -23.51
C SER A 177 1.25 -11.22 -23.91
N THR A 178 1.07 -12.12 -22.95
CA THR A 178 0.37 -13.39 -23.15
C THR A 178 -0.64 -13.59 -22.04
N SER A 179 -1.84 -14.06 -22.38
CA SER A 179 -2.89 -14.40 -21.43
C SER A 179 -3.56 -15.71 -21.83
N THR A 180 -3.90 -16.52 -20.82
CA THR A 180 -4.53 -17.83 -20.97
C THR A 180 -5.87 -17.84 -20.26
N ASN A 181 -6.91 -18.36 -20.91
CA ASN A 181 -8.24 -18.61 -20.34
C ASN A 181 -8.73 -20.03 -20.68
N GLN A 182 -9.77 -20.48 -20.00
CA GLN A 182 -10.44 -21.74 -20.33
C GLN A 182 -11.58 -21.51 -21.32
N ILE A 183 -11.72 -22.38 -22.31
CA ILE A 183 -12.79 -22.30 -23.30
C ILE A 183 -14.13 -22.53 -22.59
N SER A 184 -15.00 -21.52 -22.65
CA SER A 184 -16.36 -21.59 -22.15
C SER A 184 -17.24 -22.04 -23.29
N ALA A 185 -17.94 -23.18 -23.14
CA ALA A 185 -18.89 -23.61 -24.15
C ALA A 185 -20.07 -22.63 -24.18
N MET A 186 -20.20 -21.84 -25.25
CA MET A 186 -21.47 -21.19 -25.56
C MET A 186 -22.52 -22.30 -25.81
N PRO A 187 -23.71 -22.24 -25.18
CA PRO A 187 -24.79 -23.16 -25.51
C PRO A 187 -25.12 -23.06 -27.00
N PRO A 188 -25.38 -24.18 -27.70
CA PRO A 188 -25.65 -24.15 -29.13
C PRO A 188 -26.92 -23.34 -29.42
N LEU A 189 -26.78 -22.32 -30.29
CA LEU A 189 -27.88 -21.54 -30.84
C LEU A 189 -28.67 -22.39 -31.84
N GLY A 190 -29.52 -23.30 -31.35
CA GLY A 190 -30.35 -24.14 -32.21
C GLY A 190 -31.01 -25.35 -31.58
N GLY A 191 -30.80 -25.62 -30.29
CA GLY A 191 -31.59 -26.62 -29.57
C GLY A 191 -32.95 -26.02 -29.19
N GLU A 192 -34.04 -26.61 -29.69
CA GLU A 192 -35.36 -26.46 -29.10
C GLU A 192 -35.22 -26.67 -27.59
N VAL A 193 -35.61 -25.65 -26.81
CA VAL A 193 -35.47 -25.66 -25.36
C VAL A 193 -36.27 -26.84 -24.82
N ASP A 194 -35.58 -27.87 -24.35
CA ASP A 194 -36.20 -28.93 -23.57
C ASP A 194 -36.80 -28.25 -22.32
N PRO A 195 -38.12 -28.33 -22.08
CA PRO A 195 -38.74 -27.72 -20.91
C PRO A 195 -38.25 -28.30 -19.58
N THR A 196 -37.37 -29.31 -19.61
CA THR A 196 -36.70 -29.87 -18.43
C THR A 196 -35.32 -29.25 -18.13
N ASP A 197 -34.75 -28.44 -19.02
CA ASP A 197 -33.48 -27.74 -18.74
C ASP A 197 -33.72 -26.46 -17.91
N PRO A 198 -33.01 -26.27 -16.78
CA PRO A 198 -33.12 -25.05 -16.00
C PRO A 198 -32.60 -23.84 -16.80
N PRO A 199 -33.21 -22.65 -16.65
CA PRO A 199 -32.85 -21.47 -17.41
C PRO A 199 -31.36 -21.10 -17.23
N PRO A 200 -30.70 -20.56 -18.27
CA PRO A 200 -29.29 -20.19 -18.20
C PRO A 200 -29.07 -19.17 -17.08
N ALA A 201 -28.20 -19.53 -16.13
CA ALA A 201 -27.96 -18.71 -14.97
C ALA A 201 -27.26 -17.40 -15.33
N ASN A 202 -27.72 -16.30 -14.73
CA ASN A 202 -27.10 -15.00 -14.91
C ASN A 202 -25.90 -14.92 -13.94
N PRO A 203 -24.67 -14.60 -14.37
CA PRO A 203 -23.55 -14.52 -13.45
C PRO A 203 -23.70 -13.33 -12.49
N THR A 204 -23.38 -13.55 -11.22
CA THR A 204 -23.36 -12.57 -10.13
C THR A 204 -22.06 -12.71 -9.32
N THR A 205 -21.78 -11.79 -8.41
CA THR A 205 -20.58 -11.79 -7.57
C THR A 205 -20.94 -12.12 -6.13
N THR A 206 -20.20 -13.03 -5.50
CA THR A 206 -20.42 -13.43 -4.11
C THR A 206 -20.07 -12.27 -3.15
N PRO A 207 -20.99 -11.87 -2.25
CA PRO A 207 -20.72 -10.84 -1.25
C PRO A 207 -19.73 -11.34 -0.18
N ASN A 208 -19.16 -10.41 0.58
CA ASN A 208 -18.35 -10.74 1.75
C ASN A 208 -19.25 -10.86 2.99
N LEU A 209 -19.33 -12.07 3.54
CA LEU A 209 -20.04 -12.42 4.77
C LEU A 209 -19.09 -12.53 5.96
N VAL A 210 -17.79 -12.71 5.76
CA VAL A 210 -16.82 -12.91 6.86
C VAL A 210 -16.82 -11.71 7.81
N GLY A 211 -16.98 -11.97 9.11
CA GLY A 211 -17.08 -10.96 10.17
C GLY A 211 -18.42 -10.23 10.24
N VAL A 212 -19.37 -10.54 9.35
CA VAL A 212 -20.74 -10.06 9.43
C VAL A 212 -21.52 -10.91 10.43
N THR A 213 -22.52 -10.32 11.08
CA THR A 213 -23.47 -11.03 11.95
C THR A 213 -24.44 -11.86 11.11
N GLU A 214 -24.80 -13.05 11.61
CA GLU A 214 -25.62 -14.01 10.86
C GLU A 214 -26.97 -13.43 10.40
N ASP A 215 -27.57 -12.52 11.18
CA ASP A 215 -28.85 -11.87 10.89
C ASP A 215 -28.85 -11.04 9.59
N LEU A 216 -27.69 -10.58 9.13
CA LEU A 216 -27.55 -9.81 7.89
C LEU A 216 -27.31 -10.69 6.65
N VAL A 217 -26.99 -11.96 6.83
CA VAL A 217 -26.67 -12.90 5.72
C VAL A 217 -27.82 -13.01 4.71
N PRO A 218 -29.09 -13.19 5.10
CA PRO A 218 -30.19 -13.32 4.13
C PRO A 218 -30.33 -12.08 3.24
N ALA A 219 -30.16 -10.89 3.81
CA ALA A 219 -30.26 -9.63 3.08
C ALA A 219 -29.10 -9.43 2.10
N LEU A 220 -27.87 -9.79 2.50
CA LEU A 220 -26.68 -9.69 1.65
C LEU A 220 -26.73 -10.67 0.47
N LEU A 221 -27.19 -11.90 0.70
CA LEU A 221 -27.35 -12.90 -0.36
C LEU A 221 -28.49 -12.53 -1.31
N ALA A 222 -29.63 -12.08 -0.79
CA ALA A 222 -30.75 -11.61 -1.60
C ALA A 222 -30.35 -10.45 -2.53
N ALA A 223 -29.55 -9.50 -2.03
CA ALA A 223 -29.04 -8.38 -2.83
C ALA A 223 -28.15 -8.83 -4.00
N ALA A 224 -27.45 -9.96 -3.86
CA ALA A 224 -26.62 -10.55 -4.90
C ALA A 224 -27.38 -11.58 -5.78
N ASN A 225 -28.68 -11.81 -5.55
CA ASN A 225 -29.47 -12.90 -6.15
C ASN A 225 -28.85 -14.28 -5.89
N LEU A 226 -28.33 -14.49 -4.68
CA LEU A 226 -27.79 -15.75 -4.18
C LEU A 226 -28.69 -16.31 -3.10
N VAL A 227 -28.55 -17.61 -2.81
CA VAL A 227 -29.33 -18.29 -1.78
C VAL A 227 -28.41 -18.78 -0.66
N GLU A 228 -28.98 -18.96 0.53
CA GLU A 228 -28.26 -19.58 1.65
C GLU A 228 -27.95 -21.04 1.31
N GLY A 229 -26.68 -21.42 1.53
CA GLY A 229 -26.23 -22.79 1.42
C GLY A 229 -26.21 -23.50 2.77
N THR A 230 -25.22 -24.36 2.92
CA THR A 230 -24.96 -25.12 4.13
C THR A 230 -24.44 -24.20 5.21
N ARG A 231 -25.19 -24.11 6.30
CA ARG A 231 -24.77 -23.48 7.54
C ARG A 231 -24.08 -24.51 8.44
N THR A 232 -22.86 -24.23 8.85
CA THR A 232 -22.16 -24.99 9.91
C THR A 232 -21.72 -24.06 11.04
N GLU A 233 -21.25 -24.63 12.15
CA GLU A 233 -20.77 -23.88 13.30
C GLU A 233 -19.42 -24.42 13.76
N GLU A 234 -18.50 -23.51 14.09
CA GLU A 234 -17.18 -23.83 14.64
C GLU A 234 -16.85 -22.88 15.79
N TYR A 235 -15.95 -23.31 16.68
CA TYR A 235 -15.43 -22.44 17.73
C TYR A 235 -14.28 -21.59 17.18
N ASP A 236 -14.27 -20.30 17.52
CA ASP A 236 -13.24 -19.34 17.13
C ASP A 236 -12.98 -18.37 18.29
N ASP A 237 -11.72 -18.13 18.63
CA ASP A 237 -11.31 -17.30 19.76
C ASP A 237 -11.23 -15.81 19.43
N VAL A 238 -11.22 -15.46 18.14
CA VAL A 238 -11.11 -14.08 17.63
C VAL A 238 -12.46 -13.56 17.14
N VAL A 239 -13.25 -14.39 16.47
CA VAL A 239 -14.53 -14.04 15.87
C VAL A 239 -15.65 -14.17 16.92
N PRO A 240 -16.40 -13.10 17.22
CA PRO A 240 -17.48 -13.14 18.20
C PRO A 240 -18.56 -14.18 17.87
N GLU A 241 -19.19 -14.73 18.90
CA GLU A 241 -20.33 -15.63 18.77
C GLU A 241 -21.42 -15.00 17.88
N GLY A 242 -21.95 -15.78 16.93
CA GLY A 242 -22.98 -15.34 15.98
C GLY A 242 -22.46 -14.57 14.76
N SER A 243 -21.14 -14.42 14.61
CA SER A 243 -20.52 -13.83 13.40
C SER A 243 -19.92 -14.91 12.50
N ILE A 244 -19.83 -14.63 11.20
CA ILE A 244 -19.34 -15.59 10.20
C ILE A 244 -17.81 -15.70 10.25
N ILE A 245 -17.30 -16.92 10.43
CA ILE A 245 -15.88 -17.28 10.41
C ILE A 245 -15.40 -17.38 8.97
N SER A 246 -16.15 -18.11 8.13
CA SER A 246 -15.76 -18.37 6.75
C SER A 246 -16.99 -18.59 5.86
N GLN A 247 -16.77 -18.49 4.55
CA GLN A 247 -17.80 -18.73 3.53
C GLN A 247 -17.20 -19.49 2.34
N SER A 248 -18.07 -20.17 1.60
CA SER A 248 -17.77 -20.78 0.31
C SER A 248 -18.99 -20.66 -0.61
N PRO A 249 -18.87 -20.09 -1.82
CA PRO A 249 -17.66 -19.57 -2.46
C PRO A 249 -17.07 -18.33 -1.78
N ALA A 250 -15.79 -18.05 -2.03
CA ALA A 250 -15.09 -16.91 -1.44
C ALA A 250 -15.70 -15.57 -1.87
N ALA A 251 -15.53 -14.54 -1.05
CA ALA A 251 -15.97 -13.19 -1.39
C ALA A 251 -15.35 -12.72 -2.72
N GLY A 252 -16.16 -12.15 -3.60
CA GLY A 252 -15.72 -11.69 -4.93
C GLY A 252 -15.68 -12.77 -6.02
N SER A 253 -16.00 -14.04 -5.71
CA SER A 253 -16.14 -15.09 -6.73
C SER A 253 -17.29 -14.78 -7.68
N ILE A 254 -17.10 -15.08 -8.97
CA ILE A 254 -18.18 -15.01 -9.97
C ILE A 254 -18.89 -16.36 -9.96
N VAL A 255 -20.19 -16.34 -9.71
CA VAL A 255 -21.06 -17.50 -9.57
C VAL A 255 -22.38 -17.26 -10.27
N ASP A 256 -23.13 -18.32 -10.49
CA ASP A 256 -24.45 -18.25 -11.10
C ASP A 256 -25.50 -17.70 -10.13
N THR A 257 -26.47 -16.90 -10.60
CA THR A 257 -27.62 -16.49 -9.77
C THR A 257 -28.32 -17.72 -9.21
N GLY A 258 -28.68 -17.67 -7.93
CA GLY A 258 -29.25 -18.81 -7.20
C GLY A 258 -28.21 -19.80 -6.70
N THR A 259 -26.91 -19.55 -6.89
CA THR A 259 -25.86 -20.35 -6.25
C THR A 259 -25.99 -20.24 -4.72
N ALA A 260 -25.89 -21.39 -4.06
CA ALA A 260 -25.85 -21.50 -2.62
C ALA A 260 -24.49 -21.05 -2.07
N VAL A 261 -24.50 -20.19 -1.06
CA VAL A 261 -23.29 -19.80 -0.32
C VAL A 261 -23.30 -20.49 1.04
N ASP A 262 -22.41 -21.45 1.21
CA ASP A 262 -22.14 -22.10 2.48
C ASP A 262 -21.38 -21.15 3.40
N TYR A 263 -21.62 -21.23 4.71
CA TYR A 263 -20.92 -20.41 5.69
C TYR A 263 -20.82 -21.08 7.05
N VAL A 264 -19.77 -20.70 7.79
CA VAL A 264 -19.47 -21.19 9.14
C VAL A 264 -19.71 -20.07 10.13
N VAL A 265 -20.56 -20.30 11.12
CA VAL A 265 -20.86 -19.35 12.20
C VAL A 265 -19.99 -19.63 13.41
N SER A 266 -19.48 -18.57 14.04
CA SER A 266 -18.72 -18.68 15.29
C SER A 266 -19.63 -19.01 16.46
N LYS A 267 -19.24 -20.04 17.21
CA LYS A 267 -19.78 -20.38 18.53
C LYS A 267 -19.04 -19.65 19.67
N GLY A 268 -18.16 -18.71 19.32
CA GLY A 268 -17.20 -18.11 20.23
C GLY A 268 -16.09 -19.08 20.65
N PRO A 269 -15.36 -18.77 21.72
CA PRO A 269 -14.28 -19.61 22.21
C PRO A 269 -14.76 -21.02 22.61
N ASP A 270 -13.96 -22.04 22.33
CA ASP A 270 -14.31 -23.44 22.63
C ASP A 270 -14.47 -23.67 24.15
N PRO A 271 -15.67 -23.99 24.65
CA PRO A 271 -15.91 -24.25 26.08
C PRO A 271 -15.36 -25.61 26.53
N SER A 272 -15.01 -26.50 25.59
CA SER A 272 -14.37 -27.79 25.86
C SER A 272 -12.86 -27.68 25.97
N MET A 273 -12.25 -26.54 25.62
CA MET A 273 -10.95 -26.18 26.15
C MET A 273 -11.09 -26.15 27.67
N ASN A 274 -10.51 -27.13 28.35
CA ASN A 274 -10.44 -27.20 29.81
C ASN A 274 -9.44 -26.17 30.35
N CYS A 275 -9.62 -24.91 29.96
CA CYS A 275 -8.94 -23.77 30.55
C CYS A 275 -9.23 -23.83 32.03
N SER A 276 -8.18 -24.15 32.76
CA SER A 276 -8.18 -24.27 34.21
C SER A 276 -7.59 -23.00 34.78
N ALA A 277 -7.75 -22.80 36.08
CA ALA A 277 -7.12 -21.69 36.78
C ALA A 277 -5.62 -21.65 36.47
N VAL A 278 -5.17 -20.54 35.88
CA VAL A 278 -3.74 -20.27 35.65
C VAL A 278 -3.09 -19.89 36.98
N SER A 279 -1.87 -20.38 37.21
CA SER A 279 -1.04 -19.98 38.34
C SER A 279 0.23 -19.34 37.81
N ALA A 280 0.25 -18.01 37.73
CA ALA A 280 1.44 -17.26 37.34
C ALA A 280 2.58 -17.56 38.32
N GLY A 281 3.76 -17.85 37.80
CA GLY A 281 4.94 -18.19 38.59
C GLY A 281 6.22 -17.78 37.88
N PHE A 282 7.20 -17.27 38.61
CA PHE A 282 8.55 -17.12 38.07
C PHE A 282 9.60 -17.16 39.17
N THR A 283 10.83 -17.48 38.77
CA THR A 283 12.04 -17.28 39.57
C THR A 283 12.92 -16.24 38.89
N TYR A 284 13.82 -15.61 39.64
CA TYR A 284 14.72 -14.61 39.07
C TYR A 284 16.10 -14.64 39.73
N THR A 285 17.12 -14.26 38.97
CA THR A 285 18.50 -14.06 39.44
C THR A 285 18.96 -12.64 39.17
N LYS A 286 19.90 -12.15 39.97
CA LYS A 286 20.45 -10.79 39.88
C LYS A 286 21.96 -10.84 39.71
N THR A 287 22.49 -10.09 38.76
CA THR A 287 23.93 -9.91 38.56
C THR A 287 24.24 -8.42 38.40
N PRO A 288 25.21 -7.85 39.15
CA PRO A 288 26.06 -8.47 40.16
C PRO A 288 25.36 -8.68 41.52
N PRO A 289 25.80 -9.65 42.37
CA PRO A 289 25.22 -9.88 43.71
C PRO A 289 25.33 -8.69 44.67
N SER A 290 26.24 -7.74 44.38
CA SER A 290 26.40 -6.51 45.15
C SER A 290 25.21 -5.55 45.02
N ASN A 291 24.34 -5.78 44.03
CA ASN A 291 23.26 -4.90 43.60
C ASN A 291 23.74 -3.52 43.15
N LYS A 292 25.01 -3.36 42.75
CA LYS A 292 25.50 -2.10 42.19
C LYS A 292 25.01 -1.93 40.74
N SER A 293 24.59 -0.72 40.41
CA SER A 293 24.18 -0.35 39.05
C SER A 293 25.30 -0.58 38.03
N PRO A 294 25.04 -1.18 36.85
CA PRO A 294 23.76 -1.75 36.43
C PRO A 294 23.50 -3.16 37.03
N VAL A 295 22.24 -3.46 37.34
CA VAL A 295 21.80 -4.77 37.80
C VAL A 295 21.00 -5.46 36.70
N THR A 296 21.51 -6.57 36.20
CA THR A 296 20.83 -7.45 35.24
C THR A 296 19.99 -8.48 35.98
N VAL A 297 18.71 -8.56 35.63
CA VAL A 297 17.74 -9.53 36.13
C VAL A 297 17.38 -10.52 35.03
N THR A 298 17.67 -11.80 35.26
CA THR A 298 17.22 -12.89 34.40
C THR A 298 16.07 -13.60 35.07
N VAL A 299 14.92 -13.70 34.39
CA VAL A 299 13.72 -14.37 34.88
C VAL A 299 13.56 -15.74 34.21
N THR A 300 13.05 -16.70 34.97
CA THR A 300 12.65 -18.01 34.47
C THR A 300 11.18 -18.20 34.80
N ASP A 301 10.34 -18.34 33.77
CA ASP A 301 8.91 -18.58 33.91
C ASP A 301 8.66 -19.97 34.51
N THR A 302 7.84 -20.04 35.55
CA THR A 302 7.40 -21.27 36.21
C THR A 302 5.87 -21.32 36.30
N THR A 303 5.18 -20.62 35.40
CA THR A 303 3.73 -20.55 35.34
C THR A 303 3.13 -21.92 35.03
N THR A 304 2.13 -22.32 35.82
CA THR A 304 1.33 -23.52 35.57
C THR A 304 0.06 -23.11 34.84
N TYR A 305 -0.13 -23.65 33.63
CA TYR A 305 -1.28 -23.37 32.78
C TYR A 305 -1.58 -24.55 31.85
N ASN A 306 -2.74 -24.51 31.19
CA ASN A 306 -3.08 -25.47 30.14
C ASN A 306 -2.62 -24.92 28.78
N PRO A 307 -1.66 -25.56 28.09
CA PRO A 307 -1.14 -25.08 26.81
C PRO A 307 -2.15 -25.14 25.66
N ALA A 308 -3.28 -25.83 25.84
CA ALA A 308 -4.38 -25.82 24.88
C ALA A 308 -5.16 -24.49 24.87
N CYS A 309 -4.94 -23.62 25.87
CA CYS A 309 -5.65 -22.36 25.99
C CYS A 309 -4.86 -21.19 25.40
N PRO A 310 -5.54 -20.21 24.77
CA PRO A 310 -4.91 -18.96 24.39
C PRO A 310 -4.33 -18.28 25.63
N THR A 311 -3.03 -17.99 25.60
CA THR A 311 -2.27 -17.52 26.75
C THR A 311 -1.46 -16.27 26.44
N VAL A 312 -1.52 -15.30 27.34
CA VAL A 312 -0.84 -14.01 27.23
C VAL A 312 -0.06 -13.75 28.51
N TRP A 313 1.22 -13.40 28.36
CA TRP A 313 2.11 -13.00 29.45
C TRP A 313 2.36 -11.49 29.37
N VAL A 314 2.28 -10.83 30.52
CA VAL A 314 2.60 -9.42 30.69
C VAL A 314 3.54 -9.28 31.87
N TRP A 315 4.77 -8.85 31.59
CA TRP A 315 5.76 -8.50 32.60
C TRP A 315 5.73 -7.00 32.87
N THR A 316 5.71 -6.62 34.14
CA THR A 316 5.91 -5.23 34.56
C THR A 316 7.22 -5.15 35.33
N TRP A 317 8.15 -4.34 34.83
CA TRP A 317 9.51 -4.25 35.38
C TRP A 317 9.64 -3.20 36.48
N GLY A 318 8.65 -2.30 36.61
CA GLY A 318 8.60 -1.28 37.66
C GLY A 318 9.46 -0.04 37.38
N ASP A 319 10.14 0.02 36.24
CA ASP A 319 10.83 1.20 35.68
C ASP A 319 10.00 1.91 34.59
N GLY A 320 8.73 1.54 34.45
CA GLY A 320 7.81 2.03 33.43
C GLY A 320 7.77 1.19 32.16
N LEU A 321 8.63 0.16 32.03
CA LEU A 321 8.61 -0.76 30.91
C LEU A 321 7.69 -1.96 31.18
N THR A 322 7.04 -2.41 30.10
CA THR A 322 6.25 -3.65 30.07
C THR A 322 6.65 -4.47 28.86
N THR A 323 6.68 -5.79 29.00
CA THR A 323 6.99 -6.70 27.91
C THR A 323 5.96 -7.81 27.83
N THR A 324 5.58 -8.17 26.60
CA THR A 324 4.57 -9.20 26.32
C THR A 324 5.22 -10.48 25.78
N GLY A 325 4.59 -11.62 26.06
CA GLY A 325 5.02 -12.93 25.61
C GLY A 325 5.87 -13.68 26.65
N GLN A 326 6.06 -14.99 26.42
CA GLN A 326 6.80 -15.88 27.32
C GLN A 326 8.33 -15.61 27.34
N VAL A 327 8.77 -14.50 26.75
CA VAL A 327 10.17 -14.16 26.44
C VAL A 327 11.00 -13.97 27.72
N GLN A 328 12.20 -14.57 27.72
CA GLN A 328 13.13 -14.70 28.86
C GLN A 328 14.39 -13.82 28.73
N SER A 329 14.31 -12.68 28.03
CA SER A 329 15.46 -11.79 27.88
C SER A 329 15.81 -11.12 29.21
N PRO A 330 17.10 -11.07 29.61
CA PRO A 330 17.50 -10.36 30.82
C PRO A 330 17.13 -8.88 30.74
N HIS A 331 16.55 -8.34 31.81
CA HIS A 331 16.24 -6.92 31.95
C HIS A 331 17.33 -6.21 32.74
N VAL A 332 17.71 -5.00 32.36
CA VAL A 332 18.81 -4.27 33.01
C VAL A 332 18.26 -3.03 33.71
N TYR A 333 18.46 -2.97 35.02
CA TYR A 333 18.10 -1.81 35.83
C TYR A 333 19.30 -0.89 36.06
N TYR A 334 19.04 0.41 35.96
CA TYR A 334 20.02 1.46 36.24
C TYR A 334 19.55 2.30 37.42
N ASN A 335 20.50 2.68 38.28
CA ASN A 335 20.28 3.71 39.28
C ASN A 335 20.94 5.01 38.83
N TYR A 336 20.14 6.07 38.73
CA TYR A 336 20.58 7.42 38.34
C TYR A 336 20.56 8.42 39.51
N GLY A 337 20.11 7.99 40.70
CA GLY A 337 19.96 8.82 41.88
C GLY A 337 21.11 8.68 42.88
N PRO A 338 21.19 9.58 43.87
CA PRO A 338 22.23 9.55 44.90
C PRO A 338 22.03 8.47 45.96
N GLY A 339 20.90 7.75 45.95
CA GLY A 339 20.55 6.71 46.92
C GLY A 339 20.01 5.46 46.24
N ASN A 340 19.72 4.41 47.02
CA ASN A 340 19.21 3.16 46.48
C ASN A 340 17.84 3.36 45.81
N GLN A 341 17.64 2.76 44.64
CA GLN A 341 16.36 2.70 43.94
C GLN A 341 15.79 1.29 44.02
N THR A 342 14.47 1.18 44.06
CA THR A 342 13.75 -0.10 44.13
C THR A 342 12.74 -0.17 43.00
N PHE A 343 12.80 -1.23 42.21
CA PHE A 343 11.85 -1.51 41.13
C PHE A 343 10.98 -2.71 41.51
N ILE A 344 9.73 -2.72 41.08
CA ILE A 344 8.77 -3.78 41.38
C ILE A 344 8.57 -4.65 40.16
N LEU A 345 9.06 -5.89 40.24
CA LEU A 345 8.87 -6.89 39.19
C LEU A 345 7.63 -7.72 39.47
N SER A 346 6.71 -7.79 38.51
CA SER A 346 5.58 -8.71 38.55
C SER A 346 5.25 -9.31 37.18
N LEU A 347 4.58 -10.45 37.20
CA LEU A 347 4.12 -11.19 36.04
C LEU A 347 2.61 -11.37 36.15
N THR A 348 1.89 -10.97 35.10
CA THR A 348 0.48 -11.28 34.92
C THR A 348 0.33 -12.23 33.75
N VAL A 349 -0.35 -13.36 33.96
CA VAL A 349 -0.66 -14.33 32.91
C VAL A 349 -2.17 -14.48 32.80
N THR A 350 -2.67 -14.41 31.56
CA THR A 350 -4.08 -14.67 31.23
C THR A 350 -4.14 -15.94 30.38
N SER A 351 -5.00 -16.88 30.75
CA SER A 351 -5.25 -18.15 30.06
C SER A 351 -6.75 -18.33 29.88
N GLY A 352 -7.25 -18.16 28.64
CA GLY A 352 -8.69 -18.04 28.41
C GLY A 352 -9.27 -16.88 29.23
N THR A 353 -10.24 -17.14 30.10
CA THR A 353 -10.84 -16.14 31.01
C THR A 353 -10.13 -16.02 32.36
N PHE A 354 -9.17 -16.89 32.67
CA PHE A 354 -8.48 -16.89 33.96
C PHE A 354 -7.28 -15.96 33.92
N THR A 355 -7.18 -15.06 34.90
CA THR A 355 -6.02 -14.18 35.07
C THR A 355 -5.37 -14.47 36.41
N SER A 356 -4.05 -14.60 36.42
CA SER A 356 -3.24 -14.74 37.64
C SER A 356 -2.09 -13.78 37.61
N THR A 357 -1.84 -13.11 38.73
CA THR A 357 -0.72 -12.19 38.90
C THR A 357 0.17 -12.73 40.02
N THR A 358 1.47 -12.77 39.78
CA THR A 358 2.48 -13.16 40.77
C THR A 358 3.63 -12.15 40.78
N GLY A 359 4.42 -12.17 41.85
CA GLY A 359 5.56 -11.27 42.02
C GLY A 359 5.28 -10.15 43.02
N GLY A 360 5.64 -8.92 42.67
CA GLY A 360 5.80 -7.83 43.63
C GLY A 360 7.19 -7.82 44.26
N TYR A 361 8.17 -8.46 43.61
CA TYR A 361 9.53 -8.55 44.14
C TYR A 361 10.26 -7.22 43.98
N ALA A 362 10.77 -6.71 45.09
CA ALA A 362 11.59 -5.51 45.14
C ALA A 362 13.00 -5.80 44.61
N ILE A 363 13.33 -5.22 43.46
CA ILE A 363 14.67 -5.21 42.88
C ILE A 363 15.38 -3.94 43.36
N LEU A 364 16.21 -4.10 44.40
CA LEU A 364 17.07 -3.03 44.91
C LEU A 364 18.27 -2.82 43.97
N VAL A 365 18.52 -1.58 43.58
CA VAL A 365 19.69 -1.15 42.80
C VAL A 365 20.39 -0.02 43.56
N LYS A 366 21.63 -0.27 43.93
CA LYS A 366 22.52 0.67 44.61
C LYS A 366 23.23 1.55 43.57
N PRO A 367 23.59 2.79 43.93
CA PRO A 367 24.40 3.66 43.07
C PRO A 367 25.75 3.02 42.71
#